data_AF-A0A935QDX2-F1
#
_entry.id   AF-A0A935QDX2-F1
#
_cell.length_a   1.000
_cell.length_b   1.000
_cell.length_c   1.000
_cell.angle_alpha   90.00
_cell.angle_beta   90.00
_cell.angle_gamma   90.00
#
_symmetry.space_group_name_H-M   'P 1'
#
loop_
_entity.id
_entity.type
_entity.pdbx_description
1 polymer ?
#
loop_
_entity_poly.entity_id
_entity_poly.type
_entity_poly.pdbx_seq_one_letter_code
_entity_poly.pdbx_strand_id
1 'polypeptide(L)'
;MRAPLKSTGRKLDLFDCTSCHLCVTVCPNDAMIRLARPDGCEDRLAKRWQYLCLADLCNDCGNCATFCPDDGAPHREKPRLHLAGGGAAPAESDYRVARAGGAWTAAGARESALVAALLRDLPLPAEDPEPEDAS
;
A
#
# COMPACT_ATOMS: atom_id res chain seq x y z
N MET A 1 -27.17 -3.94 -7.22
CA MET A 1 -25.98 -4.57 -6.59
C MET A 1 -25.13 -5.16 -7.71
N ARG A 2 -23.84 -4.82 -7.82
CA ARG A 2 -22.94 -5.45 -8.83
C ARG A 2 -22.66 -6.88 -8.40
N ALA A 3 -22.63 -7.81 -9.36
CA ALA A 3 -22.25 -9.20 -9.07
C ALA A 3 -20.82 -9.25 -8.48
N PRO A 4 -20.55 -10.16 -7.51
CA PRO A 4 -19.20 -10.35 -7.00
C PRO A 4 -18.26 -10.73 -8.14
N LEU A 5 -17.03 -10.22 -8.08
CA LEU A 5 -16.02 -10.58 -9.07
C LEU A 5 -15.70 -12.07 -8.92
N LYS A 6 -15.63 -12.76 -10.06
CA LYS A 6 -15.16 -14.15 -10.10
C LYS A 6 -13.65 -14.18 -9.94
N SER A 7 -13.14 -15.29 -9.43
CA SER A 7 -11.70 -15.54 -9.40
C SER A 7 -11.12 -15.47 -10.82
N THR A 8 -9.93 -14.89 -10.96
CA THR A 8 -9.18 -14.81 -12.22
C THR A 8 -8.27 -16.02 -12.44
N GLY A 9 -8.05 -16.84 -11.41
CA GLY A 9 -7.08 -17.93 -11.41
C GLY A 9 -5.62 -17.49 -11.44
N ARG A 10 -5.32 -16.19 -11.40
CA ARG A 10 -3.94 -15.67 -11.39
C ARG A 10 -3.45 -15.54 -9.95
N LYS A 11 -2.18 -15.84 -9.71
CA LYS A 11 -1.52 -15.52 -8.44
C LYS A 11 -1.43 -14.02 -8.24
N LEU A 12 -1.67 -13.56 -7.03
CA LEU A 12 -1.42 -12.18 -6.65
C LEU A 12 0.09 -11.95 -6.58
N ASP A 13 0.56 -10.85 -7.18
CA ASP A 13 1.99 -10.47 -7.18
C ASP A 13 2.16 -9.14 -6.42
N LEU A 14 3.37 -8.82 -6.00
CA LEU A 14 3.75 -7.62 -5.27
C LEU A 14 3.26 -6.35 -5.98
N PHE A 15 3.57 -6.19 -7.27
CA PHE A 15 3.23 -5.00 -8.07
C PHE A 15 2.27 -5.27 -9.25
N ASP A 16 1.61 -6.44 -9.28
CA ASP A 16 0.58 -6.74 -10.28
C ASP A 16 -0.68 -7.34 -9.66
N CYS A 17 -1.84 -7.02 -10.22
CA CYS A 17 -3.12 -7.63 -9.93
C CYS A 17 -4.15 -7.25 -11.00
N THR A 18 -5.36 -7.80 -10.89
CA THR A 18 -6.54 -7.43 -11.70
C THR A 18 -6.87 -5.94 -11.66
N SER A 19 -6.36 -5.19 -10.68
CA SER A 19 -6.61 -3.74 -10.55
C SER A 19 -8.09 -3.40 -10.37
N CYS A 20 -8.84 -4.26 -9.71
CA CYS A 20 -10.28 -4.11 -9.47
C CYS A 20 -10.63 -3.10 -8.37
N HIS A 21 -9.65 -2.62 -7.60
CA HIS A 21 -9.80 -1.66 -6.51
C HIS A 21 -10.58 -2.14 -5.27
N LEU A 22 -11.10 -3.38 -5.27
CA LEU A 22 -11.88 -3.89 -4.15
C LEU A 22 -11.11 -3.91 -2.83
N CYS A 23 -9.82 -4.25 -2.84
CA CYS A 23 -9.01 -4.28 -1.61
C CYS A 23 -8.97 -2.94 -0.87
N VAL A 24 -9.08 -1.81 -1.58
CA VAL A 24 -9.17 -0.48 -0.98
C VAL A 24 -10.58 -0.26 -0.43
N THR A 25 -11.60 -0.46 -1.25
CA THR A 25 -12.99 -0.10 -0.89
C THR A 25 -13.58 -0.98 0.20
N VAL A 26 -13.07 -2.19 0.38
CA VAL A 26 -13.53 -3.11 1.43
C VAL A 26 -12.65 -3.05 2.68
N CYS A 27 -11.55 -2.31 2.67
CA CYS A 27 -10.68 -2.23 3.85
C CYS A 27 -11.41 -1.47 4.97
N PRO A 28 -11.67 -2.08 6.13
CA PRO A 28 -12.39 -1.40 7.21
C PRO A 28 -11.52 -0.39 7.98
N ASN A 29 -10.21 -0.41 7.78
CA ASN A 29 -9.24 0.43 8.50
C ASN A 29 -8.56 1.47 7.58
N ASP A 30 -9.00 1.58 6.32
CA ASP A 30 -8.35 2.42 5.30
C ASP A 30 -6.84 2.14 5.10
N ALA A 31 -6.39 0.94 5.48
CA ALA A 31 -4.99 0.54 5.37
C ALA A 31 -4.56 0.25 3.91
N MET A 32 -5.49 -0.14 3.04
CA MET A 32 -5.17 -0.40 1.63
C MET A 32 -5.31 0.88 0.82
N ILE A 33 -4.22 1.34 0.22
CA ILE A 33 -4.20 2.56 -0.59
C ILE A 33 -3.99 2.26 -2.07
N ARG A 34 -4.41 3.19 -2.94
CA ARG A 34 -4.18 3.15 -4.38
C ARG A 34 -3.26 4.30 -4.80
N LEU A 35 -2.18 3.98 -5.48
CA LEU A 35 -1.25 4.94 -6.05
C LEU A 35 -1.21 4.80 -7.57
N ALA A 36 -1.03 5.92 -8.27
CA ALA A 36 -0.74 5.89 -9.69
C ALA A 36 0.68 5.35 -9.90
N ARG A 37 0.87 4.58 -10.98
CA ARG A 37 2.20 4.28 -11.48
C ARG A 37 2.91 5.59 -11.83
N PRO A 38 4.18 5.80 -11.42
CA PRO A 38 4.98 6.94 -11.86
C PRO A 38 5.26 6.89 -13.37
N ASP A 39 5.32 8.05 -14.02
CA ASP A 39 5.69 8.13 -15.44
C ASP A 39 7.07 7.52 -15.70
N GLY A 40 7.23 6.86 -16.86
CA GLY A 40 8.48 6.21 -17.26
C GLY A 40 8.76 4.88 -16.56
N CYS A 41 7.81 4.34 -15.81
CA CYS A 41 7.92 3.04 -15.14
C CYS A 41 7.12 1.92 -15.85
N GLU A 42 6.67 2.12 -17.09
CA GLU A 42 5.88 1.17 -17.89
C GLU A 42 6.49 -0.25 -17.92
N ASP A 43 7.80 -0.33 -18.12
CA ASP A 43 8.53 -1.61 -18.24
C ASP A 43 8.65 -2.35 -16.91
N ARG A 44 8.50 -1.64 -15.78
CA ARG A 44 8.60 -2.20 -14.42
C ARG A 44 7.24 -2.42 -13.77
N LEU A 45 6.24 -1.64 -14.16
CA LEU A 45 4.91 -1.60 -13.58
C LEU A 45 3.88 -1.61 -14.72
N ALA A 46 3.44 -2.80 -15.13
CA ALA A 46 2.51 -2.93 -16.24
C ALA A 46 1.15 -2.25 -15.98
N LYS A 47 0.70 -2.23 -14.71
CA LYS A 47 -0.59 -1.63 -14.32
C LYS A 47 -0.45 -0.15 -13.99
N ARG A 48 -1.41 0.64 -14.48
CA ARG A 48 -1.54 2.07 -14.16
C ARG A 48 -1.76 2.33 -12.66
N TRP A 49 -2.41 1.39 -11.96
CA TRP A 49 -2.71 1.51 -10.55
C TRP A 49 -1.94 0.48 -9.75
N GLN A 50 -1.33 0.93 -8.67
CA GLN A 50 -0.63 0.12 -7.68
C GLN A 50 -1.38 0.16 -6.37
N TYR A 51 -1.32 -0.94 -5.62
CA TYR A 51 -2.02 -1.10 -4.36
C TYR A 51 -1.02 -1.47 -3.29
N LEU A 52 -1.03 -0.74 -2.18
CA LEU A 52 -0.09 -0.90 -1.07
C LEU A 52 -0.88 -0.97 0.24
N CYS A 53 -0.28 -1.57 1.25
CA CYS A 53 -0.84 -1.72 2.59
C CYS A 53 -0.07 -0.82 3.55
N LEU A 54 -0.75 0.12 4.21
CA LEU A 54 -0.23 0.85 5.37
C LEU A 54 -0.26 -0.11 6.55
N ALA A 55 0.88 -0.75 6.81
CA ALA A 55 0.98 -1.85 7.75
C ALA A 55 0.65 -1.43 9.18
N ASP A 56 0.95 -0.17 9.53
CA ASP A 56 0.65 0.41 10.84
C ASP A 56 -0.86 0.57 11.11
N LEU A 57 -1.71 0.60 10.06
CA LEU A 57 -3.17 0.68 10.17
C LEU A 57 -3.86 -0.69 9.96
N CYS A 58 -3.13 -1.66 9.41
CA CYS A 58 -3.67 -2.99 9.14
C CYS A 58 -3.76 -3.81 10.42
N ASN A 59 -4.92 -4.41 10.68
CA ASN A 59 -5.14 -5.32 11.82
C ASN A 59 -5.25 -6.80 11.40
N ASP A 60 -4.80 -7.14 10.19
CA ASP A 60 -4.85 -8.50 9.63
C ASP A 60 -6.26 -9.14 9.58
N CYS A 61 -7.33 -8.32 9.52
CA CYS A 61 -8.70 -8.84 9.46
C CYS A 61 -9.03 -9.66 8.20
N GLY A 62 -8.21 -9.56 7.14
CA GLY A 62 -8.35 -10.38 5.94
C GLY A 62 -9.51 -10.01 5.00
N ASN A 63 -10.22 -8.90 5.22
CA ASN A 63 -11.36 -8.54 4.37
C ASN A 63 -10.95 -8.35 2.91
N CYS A 64 -9.81 -7.70 2.67
CA CYS A 64 -9.28 -7.53 1.32
C CYS A 64 -8.90 -8.85 0.63
N ALA A 65 -8.57 -9.91 1.38
CA ALA A 65 -8.29 -11.23 0.82
C ALA A 65 -9.57 -11.93 0.37
N THR A 66 -10.63 -11.83 1.18
CA THR A 66 -11.96 -12.39 0.86
C THR A 66 -12.52 -11.87 -0.47
N PHE A 67 -12.28 -10.59 -0.78
CA PHE A 67 -12.77 -9.95 -2.01
C PHE A 67 -11.75 -9.91 -3.15
N CYS A 68 -10.52 -10.42 -2.96
CA CYS A 68 -9.53 -10.42 -4.03
C CYS A 68 -9.90 -11.49 -5.08
N PRO A 69 -10.02 -11.13 -6.37
CA PRO A 69 -10.27 -12.13 -7.40
C PRO A 69 -8.98 -12.89 -7.81
N ASP A 70 -7.81 -12.38 -7.45
CA ASP A 70 -6.53 -13.07 -7.65
C ASP A 70 -6.24 -13.96 -6.43
N ASP A 71 -5.47 -15.03 -6.62
CA ASP A 71 -5.11 -15.97 -5.57
C ASP A 71 -3.99 -15.40 -4.69
N GLY A 72 -4.38 -14.88 -3.53
CA GLY A 72 -3.49 -14.30 -2.53
C GLY A 72 -4.23 -13.33 -1.59
N ALA A 73 -3.48 -12.74 -0.66
CA ALA A 73 -4.02 -11.80 0.32
C ALA A 73 -3.39 -10.41 0.15
N PRO A 74 -4.13 -9.38 -0.34
CA PRO A 74 -3.55 -8.06 -0.61
C PRO A 74 -2.82 -7.43 0.57
N HIS A 75 -3.31 -7.58 1.80
CA HIS A 75 -2.66 -7.01 3.00
C HIS A 75 -1.32 -7.67 3.37
N ARG A 76 -0.98 -8.83 2.77
CA ARG A 76 0.27 -9.59 3.01
C ARG A 76 1.19 -9.60 1.78
N GLU A 77 0.61 -9.69 0.60
CA GLU A 77 1.34 -9.85 -0.66
C GLU A 77 1.76 -8.50 -1.28
N LYS A 78 0.98 -7.43 -1.06
CA LYS A 78 1.30 -6.08 -1.56
C LYS A 78 2.34 -5.40 -0.68
N PRO A 79 3.08 -4.40 -1.19
CA PRO A 79 4.05 -3.67 -0.39
C PRO A 79 3.42 -3.16 0.90
N ARG A 80 3.99 -3.58 2.02
CA ARG A 80 3.57 -3.20 3.36
C ARG A 80 4.46 -2.09 3.86
N LEU A 81 3.87 -0.94 4.18
CA LEU A 81 4.56 0.29 4.51
C LEU A 81 4.42 0.58 6.00
N HIS A 82 5.56 0.77 6.66
CA HIS A 82 5.67 1.25 8.03
C HIS A 82 6.25 2.66 8.04
N LEU A 83 5.58 3.61 8.67
CA LEU A 83 6.07 4.98 8.77
C LEU A 83 7.28 5.04 9.74
N ALA A 84 8.30 5.83 9.40
CA ALA A 84 9.37 6.15 10.34
C ALA A 84 8.79 6.91 11.53
N GLY A 85 8.90 6.32 12.72
CA GLY A 85 8.23 6.77 13.95
C GLY A 85 7.09 5.85 14.40
N GLY A 86 6.58 5.00 13.52
CA GLY A 86 5.63 3.94 13.86
C GLY A 86 6.31 2.64 14.30
N GLY A 87 5.72 2.00 15.32
CA GLY A 87 5.72 0.57 15.60
C GLY A 87 7.03 -0.23 15.53
N ALA A 88 6.89 -1.56 15.48
CA ALA A 88 7.99 -2.51 15.43
C ALA A 88 8.83 -2.39 14.14
N ALA A 89 9.97 -3.07 14.10
CA ALA A 89 10.75 -3.19 12.86
C ALA A 89 9.91 -3.88 11.77
N PRO A 90 9.99 -3.44 10.50
CA PRO A 90 9.29 -4.10 9.40
C PRO A 90 9.78 -5.55 9.28
N ALA A 91 8.88 -6.45 8.86
CA ALA A 91 9.28 -7.79 8.44
C ALA A 91 10.24 -7.72 7.24
N GLU A 92 10.95 -8.81 6.95
CA GLU A 92 11.91 -8.86 5.82
C GLU A 92 11.25 -8.52 4.47
N SER A 93 9.95 -8.82 4.32
CA SER A 93 9.12 -8.53 3.15
C SER A 93 8.58 -7.10 3.07
N ASP A 94 8.80 -6.29 4.09
CA ASP A 94 8.10 -5.01 4.28
C ASP A 94 9.05 -3.82 4.10
N TYR A 95 8.47 -2.62 4.07
CA TYR A 95 9.18 -1.37 3.78
C TYR A 95 8.99 -0.38 4.93
N ARG A 96 10.09 0.18 5.42
CA ARG A 96 10.05 1.40 6.23
C ARG A 96 10.11 2.60 5.31
N VAL A 97 9.19 3.54 5.47
CA VAL A 97 9.10 4.75 4.65
C VAL A 97 9.16 6.00 5.51
N ALA A 98 9.89 7.01 5.05
CA ALA A 98 10.12 8.25 5.79
C ALA A 98 10.20 9.42 4.81
N ARG A 99 9.90 10.64 5.29
CA ARG A 99 10.25 11.86 4.57
C ARG A 99 11.66 12.31 4.96
N ALA A 100 12.50 12.57 3.97
CA ALA A 100 13.82 13.16 4.16
C ALA A 100 14.06 14.18 3.04
N GLY A 101 14.39 15.43 3.40
CA GLY A 101 14.67 16.49 2.42
C GLY A 101 13.51 16.79 1.47
N GLY A 102 12.25 16.70 1.94
CA GLY A 102 11.05 16.96 1.14
C GLY A 102 10.60 15.81 0.23
N ALA A 103 11.32 14.68 0.20
CA ALA A 103 10.97 13.51 -0.59
C ALA A 103 10.68 12.29 0.28
N TRP A 104 9.87 11.37 -0.23
CA TRP A 104 9.70 10.04 0.37
C TRP A 104 10.92 9.16 0.10
N THR A 105 11.34 8.45 1.13
CA THR A 105 12.37 7.41 1.10
C THR A 105 11.73 6.10 1.53
N ALA A 106 12.25 4.99 1.01
CA ALA A 106 11.83 3.65 1.39
C ALA A 106 13.06 2.75 1.55
N ALA A 107 13.06 1.91 2.58
CA ALA A 107 14.09 0.93 2.86
C ALA A 107 13.45 -0.38 3.33
N GLY A 108 14.17 -1.49 3.22
CA GLY A 108 13.68 -2.81 3.60
C GLY A 108 13.74 -3.76 2.41
N ALA A 109 12.59 -4.33 2.06
CA ALA A 109 12.47 -5.34 1.02
C ALA A 109 12.92 -4.87 -0.38
N ARG A 110 12.93 -5.84 -1.30
CA ARG A 110 13.32 -5.67 -2.70
C ARG A 110 12.51 -4.57 -3.39
N GLU A 111 13.07 -3.94 -4.42
CA GLU A 111 12.45 -2.80 -5.13
C GLU A 111 12.13 -1.56 -4.25
N SER A 112 12.80 -1.35 -3.11
CA SER A 112 12.59 -0.18 -2.23
C SER A 112 12.58 1.17 -2.98
N ALA A 113 13.45 1.37 -3.98
CA ALA A 113 13.46 2.59 -4.80
C ALA A 113 12.17 2.79 -5.62
N LEU A 114 11.50 1.72 -6.03
CA LEU A 114 10.22 1.79 -6.73
C LEU A 114 9.09 2.16 -5.78
N VAL A 115 9.12 1.64 -4.55
CA VAL A 115 8.19 2.05 -3.48
C VAL A 115 8.34 3.53 -3.17
N ALA A 116 9.56 4.04 -3.03
CA ALA A 116 9.80 5.48 -2.86
C ALA A 116 9.25 6.30 -4.04
N ALA A 117 9.41 5.82 -5.28
CA ALA A 117 8.88 6.49 -6.47
C ALA A 117 7.34 6.52 -6.49
N LEU A 118 6.68 5.44 -6.07
CA LEU A 118 5.22 5.35 -5.97
C LEU A 118 4.64 6.36 -4.98
N LEU A 119 5.38 6.66 -3.90
CA LEU A 119 4.94 7.56 -2.85
C LEU A 119 5.15 9.04 -3.18
N ARG A 120 5.86 9.37 -4.27
CA ARG A 120 6.29 10.74 -4.61
C ARG A 120 5.19 11.79 -4.48
N ASP A 121 3.99 11.47 -4.97
CA ASP A 121 2.87 12.40 -5.04
C ASP A 121 1.86 12.24 -3.90
N LEU A 122 2.15 11.35 -2.92
CA LEU A 122 1.28 11.17 -1.76
C LEU A 122 1.39 12.40 -0.84
N PRO A 123 0.30 13.17 -0.65
CA PRO A 123 0.29 14.28 0.29
C PRO A 123 0.61 13.77 1.69
N LEU A 124 1.26 14.62 2.49
CA LEU A 124 1.41 14.33 3.92
C LEU A 124 0.00 14.16 4.52
N PRO A 125 -0.23 13.25 5.48
CA PRO A 125 -1.26 13.54 6.46
C PRO A 125 -0.95 14.95 6.97
N ALA A 126 -1.95 15.83 7.09
CA ALA A 126 -1.73 17.10 7.76
C ALA A 126 -0.96 16.77 9.04
N GLU A 127 0.19 17.43 9.28
CA GLU A 127 0.83 17.35 10.58
C GLU A 127 -0.30 17.49 11.58
N ASP A 128 -0.49 16.50 12.47
CA ASP A 128 -1.49 16.62 13.51
C ASP A 128 -1.28 18.01 14.11
N PRO A 129 -2.31 18.88 14.14
CA PRO A 129 -2.12 20.17 14.78
C PRO A 129 -1.57 19.86 16.17
N GLU A 130 -0.43 20.48 16.50
CA GLU A 130 0.15 20.43 17.85
C GLU A 130 -1.02 20.49 18.84
N PRO A 131 -1.10 19.58 19.83
CA PRO A 131 -2.24 19.55 20.73
C PRO A 131 -2.44 20.96 21.25
N GLU A 132 -3.54 21.62 20.85
CA GLU A 132 -3.87 22.96 21.33
C GLU A 132 -3.88 22.84 22.85
N ASP A 133 -2.90 23.51 23.48
CA ASP A 133 -2.65 23.45 24.90
C ASP A 133 -3.99 23.47 25.64
N ALA A 134 -4.32 22.35 26.28
CA ALA A 134 -5.47 22.22 27.14
C ALA A 134 -5.30 23.23 28.28
N SER A 135 -5.86 24.43 28.06
CA SER A 135 -5.94 25.54 29.00
C SER A 135 -7.35 25.60 29.58
#